data_AF-A0A6N9NQQ5-F1
#
_entry.id   AF-A0A6N9NQQ5-F1
#
_cell.length_a   1.000
_cell.length_b   1.000
_cell.length_c   1.000
_cell.angle_alpha   90.00
_cell.angle_beta   90.00
_cell.angle_gamma   90.00
#
_symmetry.space_group_name_H-M   'P 1'
#
loop_
_entity.id
_entity.type
_entity.pdbx_description
1 polymer ?
#
loop_
_entity_poly.entity_id
_entity_poly.type
_entity_poly.pdbx_seq_one_letter_code
_entity_poly.pdbx_strand_id
1 'polypeptide(L)'
;MKQKDSLDILAIVVAAISGAFVFAFIALPFIGIYYVFSNVIWVDNYEENQTPKVEQVNDSLIEVAVWADDLIFEYLEHNSERLTKVDDILVSFIKDTLTRQGMKYVTVKIGHSFENRFVTDQWIFIDSLSKEIYEYDLQIDSLILWSKYAQLDSNENEIPPNGTYQFEVAFAEWQGKSMGVKMTIIIKGNSAKVVYEGHGALTAEIGEIIDQGVIMKHKSGQWIIGTNPSDKEVEEIGGCTGDPAIIDFKYKKYWMC
;
A
#
# COMPACT_ATOMS: atom_id res chain seq x y z
N MET A 1 11.44 -67.64 -26.80
CA MET A 1 10.89 -67.85 -28.15
C MET A 1 9.79 -66.82 -28.36
N LYS A 2 10.04 -65.82 -29.25
CA LYS A 2 9.17 -64.70 -29.74
C LYS A 2 8.69 -63.69 -28.66
N GLN A 3 9.18 -62.44 -28.55
CA GLN A 3 9.23 -61.28 -29.47
C GLN A 3 7.83 -60.78 -29.89
N LYS A 4 7.43 -59.54 -29.50
CA LYS A 4 6.96 -58.47 -30.41
C LYS A 4 6.66 -57.12 -29.69
N ASP A 5 7.48 -56.10 -30.03
CA ASP A 5 7.25 -54.65 -30.34
C ASP A 5 6.56 -53.76 -29.29
N SER A 6 7.08 -52.62 -28.76
CA SER A 6 7.85 -51.44 -29.23
C SER A 6 7.13 -50.51 -30.22
N LEU A 7 6.78 -49.29 -29.77
CA LEU A 7 6.66 -48.03 -30.52
C LEU A 7 6.35 -46.94 -29.48
N ASP A 8 7.32 -46.14 -29.03
CA ASP A 8 8.01 -45.00 -29.65
C ASP A 8 7.26 -43.65 -29.51
N ILE A 9 7.96 -42.77 -28.80
CA ILE A 9 7.79 -41.34 -28.65
C ILE A 9 8.23 -40.68 -29.97
N LEU A 10 7.47 -39.70 -30.46
CA LEU A 10 8.00 -38.74 -31.44
C LEU A 10 7.42 -37.33 -31.21
N ALA A 11 8.31 -36.41 -30.86
CA ALA A 11 8.17 -34.98 -31.16
C ALA A 11 8.64 -34.69 -32.59
N ILE A 12 8.34 -33.49 -33.12
CA ILE A 12 8.85 -32.78 -34.34
C ILE A 12 7.68 -32.37 -35.26
N VAL A 13 7.58 -31.22 -35.93
CA VAL A 13 8.25 -29.89 -36.01
C VAL A 13 7.32 -29.01 -36.88
N VAL A 14 7.45 -27.71 -36.71
CA VAL A 14 6.94 -26.56 -37.50
C VAL A 14 7.26 -26.60 -39.01
N ALA A 15 6.31 -26.19 -39.86
CA ALA A 15 6.47 -25.40 -41.13
C ALA A 15 5.15 -25.48 -41.94
N ALA A 16 4.76 -24.59 -42.87
CA ALA A 16 4.95 -23.17 -43.15
C ALA A 16 3.95 -22.83 -44.30
N ILE A 17 3.38 -21.62 -44.29
CA ILE A 17 2.97 -20.74 -45.41
C ILE A 17 2.36 -21.35 -46.69
N SER A 18 1.13 -20.95 -47.04
CA SER A 18 0.80 -20.23 -48.30
C SER A 18 -0.70 -19.99 -48.44
N GLY A 19 -1.07 -18.84 -49.01
CA GLY A 19 -2.44 -18.58 -49.47
C GLY A 19 -2.90 -17.14 -49.25
N ALA A 20 -2.40 -16.22 -50.08
CA ALA A 20 -2.99 -14.91 -50.24
C ALA A 20 -4.39 -15.02 -50.86
N PHE A 21 -5.40 -14.42 -50.24
CA PHE A 21 -6.62 -14.02 -50.93
C PHE A 21 -7.00 -12.61 -50.47
N VAL A 22 -6.86 -11.68 -51.42
CA VAL A 22 -7.46 -10.34 -51.38
C VAL A 22 -8.92 -10.51 -51.81
N PHE A 23 -9.88 -9.98 -51.05
CA PHE A 23 -10.83 -8.97 -51.53
C PHE A 23 -11.91 -8.62 -50.48
N ALA A 24 -12.26 -7.33 -50.54
CA ALA A 24 -13.54 -6.72 -50.20
C ALA A 24 -13.85 -6.42 -48.72
N PHE A 25 -13.60 -5.15 -48.38
CA PHE A 25 -14.31 -4.39 -47.35
C PHE A 25 -15.83 -4.49 -47.56
N ILE A 26 -16.55 -4.99 -46.56
CA ILE A 26 -17.92 -4.60 -46.28
C ILE A 26 -17.98 -4.28 -44.78
N ALA A 27 -18.20 -3.01 -44.48
CA ALA A 27 -18.50 -2.53 -43.14
C ALA A 27 -19.91 -2.96 -42.72
N LEU A 28 -20.10 -3.32 -41.44
CA LEU A 28 -21.29 -3.07 -40.58
C LEU A 28 -21.10 -3.79 -39.22
N PRO A 29 -21.86 -3.44 -38.16
CA PRO A 29 -21.34 -3.20 -36.82
C PRO A 29 -21.32 -4.43 -35.91
N PHE A 30 -20.36 -4.45 -34.99
CA PHE A 30 -20.32 -5.36 -33.85
C PHE A 30 -21.56 -5.18 -32.97
N ILE A 31 -22.49 -6.13 -33.06
CA ILE A 31 -23.49 -6.44 -32.04
C ILE A 31 -22.79 -7.37 -31.04
N GLY A 32 -22.81 -6.98 -29.76
CA GLY A 32 -22.26 -7.77 -28.66
C GLY A 32 -22.94 -9.13 -28.54
N ILE A 33 -22.13 -10.18 -28.49
CA ILE A 33 -22.56 -11.53 -28.13
C ILE A 33 -22.06 -11.79 -26.71
N TYR A 34 -23.02 -11.87 -25.78
CA TYR A 34 -22.83 -12.46 -24.47
C TYR A 34 -22.53 -13.95 -24.65
N TYR A 35 -21.37 -14.41 -24.18
CA TYR A 35 -21.14 -15.83 -23.97
C TYR A 35 -21.68 -16.24 -22.60
N VAL A 36 -22.84 -16.89 -22.61
CA VAL A 36 -23.29 -17.77 -21.53
C VAL A 36 -22.69 -19.13 -21.82
N PHE A 37 -21.68 -19.56 -21.04
CA PHE A 37 -21.29 -20.96 -21.03
C PHE A 37 -22.11 -21.70 -19.98
N SER A 38 -23.05 -22.50 -20.50
CA SER A 38 -23.80 -23.52 -19.80
C SER A 38 -22.90 -24.68 -19.37
N ASN A 39 -23.02 -25.07 -18.10
CA ASN A 39 -22.43 -26.28 -17.53
C ASN A 39 -22.90 -27.54 -18.28
N VAL A 40 -21.95 -28.37 -18.71
CA VAL A 40 -22.20 -29.76 -19.13
C VAL A 40 -21.38 -30.65 -18.20
N ILE A 41 -22.06 -31.40 -17.35
CA ILE A 41 -21.48 -32.41 -16.48
C ILE A 41 -21.60 -33.75 -17.22
N TRP A 42 -20.46 -34.41 -17.46
CA TRP A 42 -20.41 -35.83 -17.80
C TRP A 42 -20.08 -36.61 -16.53
N VAL A 43 -20.91 -37.61 -16.23
CA VAL A 43 -20.71 -38.57 -15.14
C VAL A 43 -20.28 -39.88 -15.78
N ASP A 44 -19.02 -40.27 -15.59
CA ASP A 44 -18.57 -41.64 -15.84
C ASP A 44 -18.18 -42.29 -14.51
N ASN A 45 -18.80 -43.44 -14.23
CA ASN A 45 -18.48 -44.33 -13.11
C ASN A 45 -17.26 -45.19 -13.48
N TYR A 46 -16.22 -45.22 -12.63
CA TYR A 46 -15.51 -46.46 -12.25
C TYR A 46 -14.62 -46.25 -11.00
N GLU A 47 -14.48 -47.33 -10.23
CA GLU A 47 -13.98 -47.43 -8.86
C GLU A 47 -12.45 -47.21 -8.65
N GLU A 48 -12.17 -46.65 -7.48
CA GLU A 48 -11.10 -46.93 -6.52
C GLU A 48 -9.63 -46.99 -7.01
N ASN A 49 -8.94 -45.85 -6.90
CA ASN A 49 -7.60 -45.79 -6.32
C ASN A 49 -7.36 -44.41 -5.72
N GLN A 50 -6.80 -44.41 -4.51
CA GLN A 50 -6.76 -43.29 -3.55
C GLN A 50 -6.33 -41.94 -4.16
N THR A 51 -7.28 -41.02 -4.26
CA THR A 51 -7.06 -39.58 -4.47
C THR A 51 -6.98 -38.88 -3.11
N PRO A 52 -6.13 -37.85 -2.95
CA PRO A 52 -6.11 -37.06 -1.73
C PRO A 52 -7.52 -36.48 -1.54
N LYS A 53 -8.08 -36.68 -0.35
CA LYS A 53 -9.26 -35.95 0.09
C LYS A 53 -8.96 -34.47 -0.06
N VAL A 54 -9.48 -33.87 -1.12
CA VAL A 54 -9.83 -32.45 -1.09
C VAL A 54 -11.00 -32.41 -0.12
N GLU A 55 -10.68 -32.23 1.17
CA GLU A 55 -11.65 -31.65 2.08
C GLU A 55 -12.10 -30.36 1.41
N GLN A 56 -13.37 -30.29 1.06
CA GLN A 56 -14.05 -29.03 0.88
C GLN A 56 -13.89 -28.29 2.21
N VAL A 57 -12.84 -27.48 2.29
CA VAL A 57 -12.66 -26.50 3.35
C VAL A 57 -13.87 -25.59 3.26
N ASN A 58 -14.71 -25.73 4.28
CA ASN A 58 -15.98 -25.08 4.47
C ASN A 58 -16.00 -23.67 3.86
N ASP A 59 -16.86 -23.51 2.86
CA ASP A 59 -17.06 -22.34 1.99
C ASP A 59 -17.76 -21.16 2.72
N SER A 60 -17.43 -20.99 4.01
CA SER A 60 -17.84 -19.87 4.87
C SER A 60 -16.67 -18.89 5.13
N LEU A 61 -15.50 -19.14 4.53
CA LEU A 61 -14.29 -18.31 4.62
C LEU A 61 -14.26 -17.13 3.62
N ILE A 62 -15.20 -17.04 2.68
CA ILE A 62 -15.16 -16.07 1.57
C ILE A 62 -15.54 -14.64 1.98
N GLU A 63 -16.17 -14.43 3.15
CA GLU A 63 -16.55 -13.09 3.63
C GLU A 63 -15.69 -12.59 4.81
N VAL A 64 -14.52 -13.19 5.02
CA VAL A 64 -13.62 -12.84 6.14
C VAL A 64 -12.97 -11.47 5.87
N ALA A 65 -13.78 -10.44 6.06
CA ALA A 65 -13.43 -9.04 6.02
C ALA A 65 -12.72 -8.59 4.73
N VAL A 66 -13.42 -8.64 3.60
CA VAL A 66 -12.99 -7.94 2.37
C VAL A 66 -12.72 -6.46 2.66
N TRP A 67 -13.50 -5.86 3.56
CA TRP A 67 -13.30 -4.48 4.01
C TRP A 67 -11.92 -4.21 4.65
N ALA A 68 -11.20 -5.24 5.10
CA ALA A 68 -9.89 -5.08 5.72
C ALA A 68 -8.75 -5.00 4.71
N ASP A 69 -8.98 -5.33 3.44
CA ASP A 69 -7.91 -5.39 2.44
C ASP A 69 -7.26 -4.02 2.21
N ASP A 70 -8.05 -2.95 2.11
CA ASP A 70 -7.52 -1.59 1.95
C ASP A 70 -6.64 -1.17 3.15
N LEU A 71 -7.03 -1.56 4.36
CA LEU A 71 -6.27 -1.27 5.59
C LEU A 71 -4.97 -2.08 5.65
N ILE A 72 -5.00 -3.34 5.18
CA ILE A 72 -3.81 -4.19 5.10
C ILE A 72 -2.85 -3.63 4.05
N PHE A 73 -3.34 -3.20 2.89
CA PHE A 73 -2.50 -2.60 1.85
C PHE A 73 -1.90 -1.28 2.32
N GLU A 74 -2.68 -0.41 2.98
CA GLU A 74 -2.15 0.81 3.57
C GLU A 74 -1.05 0.49 4.58
N TYR A 75 -1.26 -0.48 5.47
CA TYR A 75 -0.25 -0.92 6.43
C TYR A 75 1.02 -1.43 5.75
N LEU A 76 0.90 -2.28 4.74
CA LEU A 76 2.05 -2.86 4.03
C LEU A 76 2.85 -1.80 3.26
N GLU A 77 2.17 -0.84 2.63
CA GLU A 77 2.81 0.25 1.89
C GLU A 77 3.66 1.12 2.83
N HIS A 78 3.09 1.52 3.97
CA HIS A 78 3.77 2.37 4.96
C HIS A 78 4.91 1.66 5.70
N ASN A 79 4.86 0.34 5.78
CA ASN A 79 5.89 -0.46 6.46
C ASN A 79 6.79 -1.20 5.47
N SER A 80 6.78 -0.79 4.21
CA SER A 80 7.51 -1.49 3.14
C SER A 80 9.00 -1.63 3.42
N GLU A 81 9.65 -0.61 3.99
CA GLU A 81 11.07 -0.64 4.36
C GLU A 81 11.40 -1.76 5.38
N ARG A 82 10.44 -2.16 6.22
CA ARG A 82 10.57 -3.25 7.21
C ARG A 82 10.06 -4.60 6.69
N LEU A 83 9.02 -4.59 5.86
CA LEU A 83 8.20 -5.78 5.60
C LEU A 83 8.31 -6.32 4.16
N THR A 84 8.95 -5.64 3.20
CA THR A 84 8.82 -6.05 1.78
C THR A 84 9.91 -6.96 1.25
N LYS A 85 10.99 -7.22 1.99
CA LYS A 85 12.06 -8.10 1.53
C LYS A 85 12.73 -8.86 2.67
N VAL A 86 12.47 -10.17 2.71
CA VAL A 86 13.40 -11.14 3.30
C VAL A 86 13.95 -11.92 2.10
N ASP A 87 15.23 -11.72 1.78
CA ASP A 87 15.94 -12.46 0.70
C ASP A 87 15.26 -12.43 -0.68
N ASP A 88 14.71 -11.27 -1.09
CA ASP A 88 13.98 -11.08 -2.37
C ASP A 88 12.70 -11.92 -2.55
N ILE A 89 12.17 -12.51 -1.46
CA ILE A 89 10.89 -13.23 -1.48
C ILE A 89 9.73 -12.24 -1.30
N LEU A 90 8.69 -12.37 -2.14
CA LEU A 90 7.50 -11.53 -2.09
C LEU A 90 6.68 -11.82 -0.84
N VAL A 91 6.40 -10.78 -0.07
CA VAL A 91 5.56 -10.87 1.12
C VAL A 91 4.09 -11.01 0.74
N SER A 92 3.41 -11.89 1.43
CA SER A 92 1.98 -12.19 1.31
C SER A 92 1.35 -12.25 2.70
N PHE A 93 0.03 -12.38 2.76
CA PHE A 93 -0.67 -12.41 4.03
C PHE A 93 -1.82 -13.42 4.05
N ILE A 94 -2.12 -13.91 5.24
CA ILE A 94 -3.28 -14.77 5.53
C ILE A 94 -4.17 -14.05 6.53
N LYS A 95 -5.46 -13.94 6.21
CA LYS A 95 -6.49 -13.37 7.08
C LYS A 95 -7.23 -14.46 7.84
N ASP A 96 -7.61 -14.15 9.07
CA ASP A 96 -8.47 -14.96 9.92
C ASP A 96 -9.28 -14.02 10.84
N THR A 97 -10.24 -14.54 11.61
CA THR A 97 -10.99 -13.78 12.60
C THR A 97 -10.72 -14.29 14.00
N LEU A 98 -10.60 -13.36 14.95
CA LEU A 98 -10.41 -13.69 16.36
C LEU A 98 -11.35 -12.87 17.23
N THR A 99 -11.85 -13.46 18.32
CA THR A 99 -12.49 -12.69 19.40
C THR A 99 -11.59 -12.71 20.63
N ARG A 100 -11.19 -11.53 21.12
CA ARG A 100 -10.38 -11.36 22.35
C ARG A 100 -11.07 -10.35 23.26
N GLN A 101 -11.34 -10.75 24.50
CA GLN A 101 -12.01 -9.89 25.50
C GLN A 101 -13.35 -9.28 25.02
N GLY A 102 -14.09 -10.02 24.21
CA GLY A 102 -15.37 -9.57 23.63
C GLY A 102 -15.25 -8.67 22.39
N MET A 103 -14.03 -8.26 22.02
CA MET A 103 -13.77 -7.52 20.79
C MET A 103 -13.45 -8.48 19.64
N LYS A 104 -14.00 -8.20 18.46
CA LYS A 104 -13.77 -8.98 17.24
C LYS A 104 -12.71 -8.30 16.38
N TYR A 105 -11.74 -9.08 15.97
CA TYR A 105 -10.62 -8.66 15.15
C TYR A 105 -10.56 -9.47 13.86
N VAL A 106 -10.07 -8.82 12.81
CA VAL A 106 -9.42 -9.52 11.70
C VAL A 106 -7.96 -9.67 12.09
N THR A 107 -7.48 -10.90 12.18
CA THR A 107 -6.07 -11.20 12.40
C THR A 107 -5.39 -11.44 11.07
N VAL A 108 -4.28 -10.76 10.84
CA VAL A 108 -3.54 -10.84 9.59
C VAL A 108 -2.12 -11.29 9.90
N LYS A 109 -1.75 -12.42 9.31
CA LYS A 109 -0.41 -13.00 9.38
C LYS A 109 0.34 -12.58 8.13
N ILE A 110 1.26 -11.65 8.28
CA ILE A 110 2.11 -11.13 7.19
C ILE A 110 3.39 -11.96 7.19
N GLY A 111 3.80 -12.43 6.03
CA GLY A 111 5.04 -13.17 5.90
C GLY A 111 5.26 -13.72 4.50
N HIS A 112 5.97 -14.83 4.38
CA HIS A 112 6.39 -15.37 3.10
C HIS A 112 6.28 -16.89 3.03
N SER A 113 6.14 -17.38 1.80
CA SER A 113 6.20 -18.83 1.53
C SER A 113 7.64 -19.27 1.44
N PHE A 114 8.00 -20.29 2.21
CA PHE A 114 9.31 -20.93 2.17
C PHE A 114 9.12 -22.45 2.06
N GLU A 115 9.64 -23.03 0.98
CA GLU A 115 9.36 -24.42 0.59
C GLU A 115 7.83 -24.68 0.54
N ASN A 116 7.32 -25.57 1.38
CA ASN A 116 5.91 -25.97 1.42
C ASN A 116 5.15 -25.40 2.64
N ARG A 117 5.66 -24.31 3.26
CA ARG A 117 5.05 -23.70 4.43
C ARG A 117 5.02 -22.18 4.35
N PHE A 118 4.04 -21.59 5.02
CA PHE A 118 3.97 -20.15 5.25
C PHE A 118 4.68 -19.80 6.55
N VAL A 119 5.67 -18.91 6.48
CA VAL A 119 6.38 -18.37 7.64
C VAL A 119 5.78 -17.01 7.95
N THR A 120 5.37 -16.79 9.20
CA THR A 120 4.82 -15.50 9.63
C THR A 120 5.91 -14.64 10.23
N ASP A 121 6.09 -13.46 9.67
CA ASP A 121 7.09 -12.47 10.09
C ASP A 121 6.47 -11.42 11.02
N GLN A 122 5.20 -11.05 10.77
CA GLN A 122 4.48 -10.04 11.54
C GLN A 122 3.00 -10.41 11.70
N TRP A 123 2.44 -10.10 12.86
CA TRP A 123 1.00 -10.17 13.12
C TRP A 123 0.44 -8.77 13.29
N ILE A 124 -0.68 -8.51 12.60
CA ILE A 124 -1.51 -7.34 12.88
C ILE A 124 -2.94 -7.76 13.18
N PHE A 125 -3.62 -6.92 13.94
CA PHE A 125 -5.00 -7.09 14.38
C PHE A 125 -5.76 -5.85 13.95
N ILE A 126 -6.88 -6.03 13.25
CA ILE A 126 -7.71 -4.93 12.79
C ILE A 126 -9.04 -5.01 13.52
N ASP A 127 -9.33 -4.00 14.35
CA ASP A 127 -10.58 -3.94 15.09
C ASP A 127 -11.76 -3.87 14.11
N SER A 128 -12.71 -4.78 14.24
CA SER A 128 -13.84 -4.86 13.31
C SER A 128 -14.81 -3.68 13.38
N LEU A 129 -14.81 -2.92 14.48
CA LEU A 129 -15.65 -1.75 14.71
C LEU A 129 -14.89 -0.45 14.44
N SER A 130 -13.78 -0.20 15.14
CA SER A 130 -13.03 1.05 15.01
C SER A 130 -12.18 1.14 13.74
N LYS A 131 -11.91 -0.01 13.11
CA LYS A 131 -11.02 -0.14 11.94
C LYS A 131 -9.56 0.23 12.24
N GLU A 132 -9.21 0.36 13.51
CA GLU A 132 -7.84 0.60 13.94
C GLU A 132 -7.00 -0.66 13.77
N ILE A 133 -5.74 -0.47 13.36
CA ILE A 133 -4.75 -1.53 13.21
C ILE A 133 -3.87 -1.56 14.45
N TYR A 134 -3.57 -2.76 14.92
CA TYR A 134 -2.69 -2.99 16.04
C TYR A 134 -1.59 -3.97 15.64
N GLU A 135 -0.35 -3.68 16.02
CA GLU A 135 0.76 -4.62 15.90
C GLU A 135 0.85 -5.45 17.17
N TYR A 136 1.16 -6.73 17.02
CA TYR A 136 1.41 -7.58 18.16
C TYR A 136 2.88 -7.56 18.55
N ASP A 137 3.15 -7.19 19.80
CA ASP A 137 4.48 -7.23 20.41
C ASP A 137 4.64 -8.52 21.22
N LEU A 138 5.59 -9.35 20.79
CA LEU A 138 5.89 -10.65 21.41
C LEU A 138 6.57 -10.52 22.78
N GLN A 139 7.35 -9.46 23.03
CA GLN A 139 8.13 -9.32 24.25
C GLN A 139 7.24 -8.99 25.44
N ILE A 140 6.21 -8.18 25.21
CA ILE A 140 5.27 -7.74 26.24
C ILE A 140 3.86 -8.33 26.08
N ASP A 141 3.68 -9.27 25.15
CA ASP A 141 2.40 -9.96 24.86
C ASP A 141 1.20 -9.00 24.74
N SER A 142 1.37 -7.93 23.94
CA SER A 142 0.43 -6.83 23.89
C SER A 142 0.13 -6.37 22.46
N LEU A 143 -1.06 -5.80 22.28
CA LEU A 143 -1.46 -5.12 21.04
C LEU A 143 -1.10 -3.64 21.15
N ILE A 144 -0.20 -3.19 20.29
CA ILE A 144 0.24 -1.80 20.20
C ILE A 144 -0.50 -1.15 19.04
N LEU A 145 -1.21 -0.05 19.30
CA LEU A 145 -1.91 0.70 18.25
C LEU A 145 -0.90 1.15 17.18
N TRP A 146 -1.10 0.72 15.94
CA TRP A 146 -0.31 1.18 14.83
C TRP A 146 -0.75 2.60 14.45
N SER A 147 0.24 3.46 14.23
CA SER A 147 0.00 4.80 13.70
C SER A 147 0.79 5.00 12.43
N LYS A 148 0.10 5.38 11.36
CA LYS A 148 0.70 5.81 10.09
C LYS A 148 1.67 6.98 10.28
N TYR A 149 1.39 7.84 11.25
CA TYR A 149 2.17 9.06 11.49
C TYR A 149 2.90 8.97 12.83
N ALA A 150 4.19 9.28 12.81
CA ALA A 150 4.99 9.42 14.00
C ALA A 150 4.46 10.57 14.89
N GLN A 151 4.61 10.40 16.20
CA GLN A 151 4.22 11.43 17.17
C GLN A 151 5.38 12.39 17.40
N LEU A 152 5.07 13.68 17.48
CA LEU A 152 6.00 14.74 17.87
C LEU A 152 5.68 15.18 19.29
N ASP A 153 6.73 15.45 20.07
CA ASP A 153 6.60 16.18 21.33
C ASP A 153 6.30 17.66 21.01
N SER A 154 5.13 18.13 21.40
CA SER A 154 4.65 19.49 21.15
C SER A 154 5.42 20.57 21.90
N ASN A 155 6.40 20.22 22.74
CA ASN A 155 7.18 21.18 23.51
C ASN A 155 8.43 21.67 22.77
N GLU A 156 8.90 20.94 21.76
CA GLU A 156 10.13 21.26 21.05
C GLU A 156 9.82 21.78 19.63
N ASN A 157 10.56 22.80 19.20
CA ASN A 157 10.55 23.27 17.82
C ASN A 157 11.90 22.96 17.17
N GLU A 158 12.29 21.69 17.22
CA GLU A 158 13.52 21.18 16.62
C GLU A 158 13.18 20.14 15.55
N ILE A 159 14.13 19.88 14.66
CA ILE A 159 13.94 18.88 13.60
C ILE A 159 13.74 17.51 14.28
N PRO A 160 12.61 16.83 14.03
CA PRO A 160 12.35 15.56 14.66
C PRO A 160 13.12 14.41 14.00
N PRO A 161 13.10 13.20 14.58
CA PRO A 161 13.68 12.02 13.96
C PRO A 161 13.10 11.71 12.57
N ASN A 162 13.79 10.85 11.82
CA ASN A 162 13.27 10.36 10.55
C ASN A 162 11.89 9.73 10.75
N GLY A 163 10.96 10.03 9.85
CA GLY A 163 9.60 9.52 9.94
C GLY A 163 8.62 10.24 9.04
N THR A 164 7.39 9.78 9.08
CA THR A 164 6.26 10.36 8.36
C THR A 164 5.33 11.01 9.38
N TYR A 165 4.96 12.27 9.16
CA TYR A 165 4.22 13.08 10.11
C TYR A 165 3.01 13.73 9.43
N GLN A 166 1.94 13.99 10.17
CA GLN A 166 0.79 14.73 9.68
C GLN A 166 0.80 16.16 10.24
N PHE A 167 0.78 17.14 9.35
CA PHE A 167 0.80 18.56 9.68
C PHE A 167 -0.49 19.21 9.18
N GLU A 168 -1.00 20.20 9.90
CA GLU A 168 -2.03 21.08 9.36
C GLU A 168 -1.38 22.12 8.47
N VAL A 169 -2.07 22.49 7.40
CA VAL A 169 -1.67 23.64 6.61
C VAL A 169 -1.94 24.93 7.39
N ALA A 170 -1.12 25.95 7.23
CA ALA A 170 -1.38 27.29 7.72
C ALA A 170 -1.35 28.26 6.54
N PHE A 171 -2.51 28.76 6.14
CA PHE A 171 -2.60 29.69 5.01
C PHE A 171 -2.23 31.11 5.44
N ALA A 172 -1.20 31.68 4.82
CA ALA A 172 -0.72 33.03 5.11
C ALA A 172 -1.83 34.08 4.84
N GLU A 173 -2.56 33.93 3.73
CA GLU A 173 -3.69 34.80 3.35
C GLU A 173 -4.82 34.81 4.40
N TRP A 174 -4.92 33.74 5.19
CA TRP A 174 -5.97 33.54 6.19
C TRP A 174 -5.45 33.59 7.62
N GLN A 175 -4.35 34.32 7.86
CA GLN A 175 -3.76 34.52 9.18
C GLN A 175 -3.40 33.19 9.87
N GLY A 176 -2.96 32.19 9.09
CA GLY A 176 -2.51 30.89 9.59
C GLY A 176 -3.62 29.91 9.98
N LYS A 177 -4.86 30.13 9.48
CA LYS A 177 -5.96 29.15 9.56
C LYS A 177 -5.69 27.97 8.63
N SER A 178 -6.08 26.76 9.04
CA SER A 178 -5.82 25.53 8.29
C SER A 178 -6.91 25.11 7.32
N MET A 179 -8.14 25.60 7.52
CA MET A 179 -9.31 25.19 6.71
C MET A 179 -9.52 23.66 6.67
N GLY A 180 -8.99 22.92 7.66
CA GLY A 180 -9.04 21.46 7.71
C GLY A 180 -8.10 20.74 6.75
N VAL A 181 -7.22 21.48 6.06
CA VAL A 181 -6.25 20.91 5.12
C VAL A 181 -5.07 20.32 5.89
N LYS A 182 -4.67 19.10 5.52
CA LYS A 182 -3.55 18.39 6.13
C LYS A 182 -2.55 17.91 5.09
N MET A 183 -1.28 17.88 5.48
CA MET A 183 -0.15 17.43 4.68
C MET A 183 0.61 16.30 5.38
N THR A 184 1.12 15.38 4.58
CA THR A 184 2.06 14.36 5.01
C THR A 184 3.48 14.89 4.83
N ILE A 185 4.23 15.02 5.92
CA ILE A 185 5.62 15.45 5.94
C ILE A 185 6.52 14.23 6.16
N ILE A 186 7.35 13.89 5.18
CA ILE A 186 8.33 12.81 5.28
C ILE A 186 9.69 13.42 5.54
N ILE A 187 10.30 13.09 6.69
CA ILE A 187 11.60 13.60 7.12
C ILE A 187 12.64 12.49 7.02
N LYS A 188 13.73 12.77 6.30
CA LYS A 188 14.91 11.89 6.17
C LYS A 188 16.17 12.72 6.40
N GLY A 189 16.72 12.63 7.61
CA GLY A 189 17.83 13.46 8.08
C GLY A 189 17.40 14.92 8.15
N ASN A 190 18.09 15.78 7.40
CA ASN A 190 17.73 17.18 7.25
C ASN A 190 16.92 17.46 5.98
N SER A 191 16.38 16.44 5.30
CA SER A 191 15.50 16.64 4.14
C SER A 191 14.04 16.42 4.50
N ALA A 192 13.16 17.22 3.91
CA ALA A 192 11.72 17.10 4.01
C ALA A 192 11.09 16.95 2.63
N LYS A 193 10.03 16.14 2.56
CA LYS A 193 9.11 16.06 1.44
C LYS A 193 7.69 16.25 1.97
N VAL A 194 6.92 17.12 1.34
CA VAL A 194 5.53 17.46 1.67
C VAL A 194 4.62 16.86 0.62
N VAL A 195 3.69 16.00 1.03
CA VAL A 195 2.78 15.27 0.14
C VAL A 195 1.35 15.55 0.53
N TYR A 196 0.49 15.82 -0.46
CA TYR A 196 -0.93 15.97 -0.24
C TYR A 196 -1.65 14.63 -0.38
N GLU A 197 -2.38 14.20 0.66
CA GLU A 197 -3.11 12.92 0.68
C GLU A 197 -4.64 13.10 0.54
N GLY A 198 -5.11 14.26 0.07
CA GLY A 198 -6.54 14.49 -0.15
C GLY A 198 -7.32 14.96 1.08
N HIS A 199 -6.64 15.36 2.16
CA HIS A 199 -7.29 15.91 3.35
C HIS A 199 -7.52 17.41 3.20
N GLY A 200 -8.77 17.81 2.94
CA GLY A 200 -9.21 19.21 2.84
C GLY A 200 -9.50 19.65 1.41
N ALA A 201 -9.56 20.96 1.19
CA ALA A 201 -9.91 21.54 -0.11
C ALA A 201 -8.69 22.22 -0.76
N LEU A 202 -7.72 21.42 -1.18
CA LEU A 202 -6.67 21.88 -2.10
C LEU A 202 -6.93 21.39 -3.52
N THR A 203 -6.44 22.16 -4.49
CA THR A 203 -6.52 21.82 -5.93
C THR A 203 -5.48 20.79 -6.37
N ALA A 204 -4.55 20.44 -5.49
CA ALA A 204 -3.51 19.45 -5.75
C ALA A 204 -4.08 18.03 -5.92
N GLU A 205 -3.40 17.21 -6.69
CA GLU A 205 -3.75 15.79 -6.85
C GLU A 205 -3.34 14.97 -5.60
N ILE A 206 -4.10 13.92 -5.30
CA ILE A 206 -3.74 13.01 -4.21
C ILE A 206 -2.42 12.31 -4.58
N GLY A 207 -1.44 12.39 -3.68
CA GLY A 207 -0.08 11.91 -3.89
C GLY A 207 0.88 12.96 -4.46
N GLU A 208 0.41 14.16 -4.79
CA GLU A 208 1.25 15.24 -5.31
C GLU A 208 2.28 15.71 -4.26
N ILE A 209 3.52 15.89 -4.71
CA ILE A 209 4.58 16.50 -3.89
C ILE A 209 4.41 18.01 -3.98
N ILE A 210 3.97 18.61 -2.88
CA ILE A 210 3.71 20.04 -2.77
C ILE A 210 5.00 20.82 -2.60
N ASP A 211 5.95 20.27 -1.84
CA ASP A 211 7.25 20.87 -1.60
C ASP A 211 8.28 19.79 -1.25
N GLN A 212 9.55 20.05 -1.58
CA GLN A 212 10.65 19.16 -1.27
C GLN A 212 11.96 19.94 -1.17
N GLY A 213 12.70 19.73 -0.09
CA GLY A 213 13.97 20.41 0.11
C GLY A 213 14.73 19.96 1.35
N VAL A 214 15.60 20.86 1.80
CA VAL A 214 16.40 20.73 3.01
C VAL A 214 15.80 21.61 4.10
N ILE A 215 15.56 21.00 5.26
CA ILE A 215 15.12 21.68 6.47
C ILE A 215 16.28 22.53 6.98
N MET A 216 16.04 23.83 7.10
CA MET A 216 17.08 24.76 7.53
C MET A 216 16.51 25.92 8.35
N LYS A 217 17.35 26.49 9.22
CA LYS A 217 16.96 27.61 10.08
C LYS A 217 17.21 28.92 9.35
N HIS A 218 16.16 29.69 9.15
CA HIS A 218 16.19 31.03 8.57
C HIS A 218 16.75 32.06 9.55
N LYS A 219 17.23 33.23 9.08
CA LYS A 219 17.72 34.33 9.93
C LYS A 219 16.68 34.88 10.92
N SER A 220 15.39 34.70 10.64
CA SER A 220 14.29 35.00 11.57
C SER A 220 14.20 34.02 12.75
N GLY A 221 14.91 32.89 12.69
CA GLY A 221 14.86 31.80 13.66
C GLY A 221 13.82 30.73 13.36
N GLN A 222 12.97 30.91 12.34
CA GLN A 222 11.98 29.93 11.90
C GLN A 222 12.63 28.81 11.07
N TRP A 223 12.05 27.61 11.12
CA TRP A 223 12.43 26.52 10.24
C TRP A 223 11.72 26.65 8.90
N ILE A 224 12.47 26.43 7.83
CA ILE A 224 11.98 26.49 6.46
C ILE A 224 12.39 25.23 5.70
N ILE A 225 11.65 24.92 4.63
CA ILE A 225 12.07 23.98 3.60
C ILE A 225 12.66 24.81 2.46
N GLY A 226 14.00 24.77 2.35
CA GLY A 226 14.74 25.51 1.32
C GLY A 226 15.39 24.58 0.31
N THR A 227 15.68 25.11 -0.87
CA THR A 227 16.40 24.39 -1.94
C THR A 227 17.85 24.87 -2.06
N ASN A 228 18.14 26.11 -1.70
CA ASN A 228 19.46 26.72 -1.75
C ASN A 228 19.95 27.16 -0.37
N PRO A 229 21.25 27.14 -0.08
CA PRO A 229 21.77 27.65 1.19
C PRO A 229 21.47 29.14 1.46
N SER A 230 21.28 29.94 0.41
CA SER A 230 20.93 31.37 0.49
C SER A 230 19.50 31.60 0.99
N ASP A 231 18.65 30.60 0.95
CA ASP A 231 17.25 30.65 1.40
C ASP A 231 17.15 30.96 2.91
N LYS A 232 18.24 30.80 3.67
CA LYS A 232 18.31 31.21 5.07
C LYS A 232 18.34 32.73 5.27
N GLU A 233 18.71 33.47 4.24
CA GLU A 233 19.03 34.90 4.32
C GLU A 233 18.05 35.80 3.56
N VAL A 234 17.07 35.23 2.86
CA VAL A 234 16.02 35.99 2.16
C VAL A 234 15.23 36.85 3.14
N GLU A 235 14.59 37.91 2.65
CA GLU A 235 13.87 38.82 3.55
C GLU A 235 12.48 38.28 3.92
N GLU A 236 11.84 37.59 2.98
CA GLU A 236 10.49 37.07 3.10
C GLU A 236 10.49 35.54 3.05
N ILE A 237 9.62 34.91 3.85
CA ILE A 237 9.41 33.46 3.94
C ILE A 237 7.92 33.20 4.17
N GLY A 238 7.44 32.02 3.77
CA GLY A 238 6.03 31.63 3.92
C GLY A 238 5.29 31.29 2.62
N GLY A 239 5.99 31.17 1.49
CA GLY A 239 5.46 30.55 0.27
C GLY A 239 4.65 31.43 -0.68
N CYS A 240 4.28 32.66 -0.32
CA CYS A 240 3.43 33.52 -1.18
C CYS A 240 4.15 34.14 -2.39
N THR A 241 5.46 34.31 -2.29
CA THR A 241 6.31 35.01 -3.29
C THR A 241 7.27 34.06 -4.00
N GLY A 242 7.04 32.74 -3.88
CA GLY A 242 7.99 31.71 -4.32
C GLY A 242 9.16 31.51 -3.35
N ASP A 243 9.14 32.21 -2.22
CA ASP A 243 10.10 32.06 -1.13
C ASP A 243 9.87 30.76 -0.33
N PRO A 244 10.89 30.27 0.39
CA PRO A 244 10.81 29.05 1.18
C PRO A 244 9.59 28.99 2.10
N ALA A 245 8.95 27.82 2.13
CA ALA A 245 7.82 27.55 3.03
C ALA A 245 8.29 27.37 4.47
N ILE A 246 7.48 27.83 5.43
CA ILE A 246 7.76 27.69 6.86
C ILE A 246 7.22 26.33 7.33
N ILE A 247 8.03 25.60 8.08
CA ILE A 247 7.62 24.38 8.76
C ILE A 247 7.75 24.58 10.28
N ASP A 248 6.64 24.40 11.01
CA ASP A 248 6.59 24.55 12.46
C ASP A 248 6.37 23.19 13.11
N PHE A 249 7.44 22.60 13.65
CA PHE A 249 7.41 21.27 14.25
C PHE A 249 6.62 21.27 15.56
N LYS A 250 6.69 22.37 16.32
CA LYS A 250 6.03 22.51 17.61
C LYS A 250 4.51 22.48 17.47
N TYR A 251 3.98 23.26 16.54
CA TYR A 251 2.53 23.36 16.31
C TYR A 251 2.04 22.45 15.19
N LYS A 252 2.93 21.64 14.59
CA LYS A 252 2.65 20.76 13.45
C LYS A 252 1.99 21.52 12.29
N LYS A 253 2.57 22.67 11.92
CA LYS A 253 2.04 23.53 10.85
C LYS A 253 2.99 23.61 9.66
N TYR A 254 2.44 23.47 8.46
CA TYR A 254 3.14 23.74 7.21
C TYR A 254 2.52 24.98 6.56
N TRP A 255 3.29 26.04 6.39
CA TRP A 255 2.78 27.31 5.89
C TRP A 255 2.79 27.34 4.37
N MET A 256 1.69 27.82 3.81
CA MET A 256 1.55 28.09 2.39
C MET A 256 0.77 29.37 2.16
N CYS A 257 0.88 29.91 0.95
CA CYS A 257 -0.21 30.64 0.32
C CYS A 257 -1.17 29.60 -0.27
#